data_AF-R6QRM6-F1
#
_entry.id   AF-R6QRM6-F1
#
_cell.length_a   1.000
_cell.length_b   1.000
_cell.length_c   1.000
_cell.angle_alpha   90.00
_cell.angle_beta   90.00
_cell.angle_gamma   90.00
#
_symmetry.space_group_name_H-M   'P 1'
#
loop_
_entity.id
_entity.type
_entity.pdbx_description
1 polymer ?
#
loop_
_entity_poly.entity_id
_entity_poly.type
_entity_poly.pdbx_seq_one_letter_code
_entity_poly.pdbx_strand_id
1 'polypeptide(L)'
;MDKGKEPLDKNWKSSTIKYDTQLFAENQIEFMKEIGISINFSNISDDDYVAIEEKVSEYLQKKGFNEDYSPNEDGKMCESILDML
;
A
#
# COMPACT_ATOMS: atom_id res chain seq x y z
N MET A 1 -29.24 -45.33 25.34
CA MET A 1 -27.79 -45.05 25.51
C MET A 1 -27.12 -46.03 24.58
N ASP A 2 -26.71 -45.62 23.38
CA ASP A 2 -25.35 -45.10 23.18
C ASP A 2 -25.30 -44.17 21.95
N LYS A 3 -24.49 -43.11 22.07
CA LYS A 3 -24.36 -42.03 21.09
C LYS A 3 -23.25 -42.39 20.10
N GLY A 4 -23.61 -42.93 18.95
CA GLY A 4 -22.70 -42.99 17.80
C GLY A 4 -22.55 -41.59 17.18
N LYS A 5 -21.72 -40.73 17.79
CA LYS A 5 -21.24 -39.51 17.12
C LYS A 5 -19.97 -39.89 16.37
N GLU A 6 -20.08 -39.99 15.05
CA GLU A 6 -18.91 -39.96 14.17
C GLU A 6 -18.05 -38.73 14.52
N PRO A 7 -16.72 -38.89 14.69
CA PRO A 7 -15.86 -37.74 14.92
C PRO A 7 -15.78 -36.93 13.63
N LEU A 8 -16.31 -35.71 13.65
CA LEU A 8 -16.01 -34.70 12.63
C LEU A 8 -14.49 -34.60 12.49
N ASP A 9 -13.98 -34.90 11.30
CA ASP A 9 -12.57 -34.84 10.93
C ASP A 9 -12.00 -33.43 11.18
N LYS A 10 -11.32 -33.27 12.33
CA LYS A 10 -10.67 -32.01 12.74
C LYS A 10 -9.33 -31.83 12.02
N ASN A 11 -9.36 -31.75 10.69
CA ASN A 11 -8.16 -31.37 9.94
C ASN A 11 -8.47 -30.34 8.86
N TRP A 12 -9.15 -29.26 9.27
CA TRP A 12 -9.03 -27.99 8.57
C TRP A 12 -7.63 -27.44 8.89
N LYS A 13 -6.62 -27.86 8.13
CA LYS A 13 -5.40 -27.07 8.03
C LYS A 13 -5.82 -25.75 7.44
N SER A 14 -5.86 -24.71 8.27
CA SER A 14 -6.01 -23.34 7.79
C SER A 14 -4.79 -23.06 6.93
N SER A 15 -4.94 -23.26 5.63
CA SER A 15 -4.03 -22.72 4.64
C SER A 15 -4.25 -21.22 4.70
N THR A 16 -3.43 -20.52 5.49
CA THR A 16 -3.33 -19.06 5.41
C THR A 16 -2.81 -18.75 4.00
N ILE A 17 -3.73 -18.56 3.07
CA ILE A 17 -3.42 -17.99 1.75
C ILE A 17 -2.95 -16.56 2.07
N LYS A 18 -1.64 -16.34 2.04
CA LYS A 18 -1.09 -14.98 2.05
C LYS A 18 -1.41 -14.40 0.69
N TYR A 19 -2.48 -13.61 0.61
CA TYR A 19 -2.67 -12.73 -0.54
C TYR A 19 -1.48 -11.76 -0.56
N ASP A 20 -0.89 -11.57 -1.73
CA ASP A 20 0.11 -10.53 -1.94
C ASP A 20 -0.63 -9.17 -1.86
N THR A 21 -0.85 -8.69 -0.64
CA THR A 21 -1.59 -7.46 -0.29
C THR A 21 -0.70 -6.23 -0.40
N GLN A 22 0.23 -6.21 -1.36
CA GLN A 22 1.07 -5.04 -1.57
C GLN A 22 0.37 -4.10 -2.54
N LEU A 23 -0.26 -3.04 -2.01
CA LEU A 23 -1.04 -2.07 -2.77
C LEU A 23 -0.16 -1.30 -3.78
N PHE A 24 1.02 -0.88 -3.35
CA PHE A 24 1.94 -0.07 -4.15
C PHE A 24 3.05 -0.90 -4.78
N ALA A 25 3.43 -0.56 -6.01
CA ALA A 25 4.57 -1.17 -6.67
C ALA A 25 5.89 -0.87 -5.93
N GLU A 26 6.91 -1.72 -6.10
CA GLU A 26 8.20 -1.58 -5.39
C GLU A 26 8.86 -0.22 -5.65
N ASN A 27 8.83 0.26 -6.89
CA ASN A 27 9.37 1.57 -7.28
C ASN A 27 8.62 2.74 -6.63
N GLN A 28 7.29 2.63 -6.46
CA GLN A 28 6.50 3.62 -5.74
C GLN A 28 6.87 3.65 -4.25
N ILE A 29 7.11 2.48 -3.65
CA ILE A 29 7.55 2.38 -2.25
C ILE A 29 8.96 2.94 -2.06
N GLU A 30 9.88 2.67 -2.97
CA GLU A 30 11.23 3.25 -2.95
C GLU A 30 11.16 4.77 -3.03
N PHE A 31 10.41 5.31 -3.97
CA PHE A 31 10.20 6.75 -4.10
C PHE A 31 9.58 7.36 -2.83
N MET A 32 8.55 6.74 -2.26
CA MET A 32 7.93 7.19 -1.00
C MET A 32 8.95 7.25 0.14
N LYS A 33 9.86 6.27 0.24
CA LYS A 33 10.94 6.29 1.24
C LYS A 33 11.93 7.42 0.98
N GLU A 34 12.30 7.69 -0.27
CA GLU A 34 13.21 8.78 -0.66
C GLU A 34 12.65 10.15 -0.27
N ILE A 35 11.34 10.36 -0.40
CA ILE A 35 10.68 11.61 -0.01
C ILE A 35 10.31 11.68 1.49
N GLY A 36 10.74 10.69 2.29
CA GLY A 36 10.62 10.73 3.75
C GLY A 36 9.32 10.13 4.32
N ILE A 37 8.65 9.25 3.58
CA ILE A 37 7.54 8.44 4.08
C ILE A 37 8.11 7.13 4.62
N SER A 38 8.03 6.94 5.94
CA SER A 38 8.54 5.76 6.63
C SER A 38 7.40 5.06 7.38
N ILE A 39 6.63 4.26 6.66
CA ILE A 39 5.50 3.47 7.17
C ILE A 39 5.69 1.98 6.92
N ASN A 40 4.81 1.15 7.48
CA ASN A 40 4.76 -0.27 7.18
C ASN A 40 3.86 -0.56 5.95
N PHE A 41 4.44 -0.58 4.75
CA PHE A 41 3.71 -0.82 3.50
C PHE A 41 3.03 -2.19 3.40
N SER A 42 3.37 -3.16 4.24
CA SER A 42 2.69 -4.46 4.30
C SER A 42 1.43 -4.45 5.17
N ASN A 43 1.18 -3.37 5.92
CA ASN A 43 0.02 -3.20 6.79
C ASN A 43 -0.24 -1.71 7.03
N ILE A 44 -0.86 -1.07 6.04
CA ILE A 44 -1.16 0.36 6.02
C ILE A 44 -2.43 0.62 6.84
N SER A 45 -2.35 1.53 7.80
CA SER A 45 -3.51 2.01 8.57
C SER A 45 -4.19 3.20 7.89
N ASP A 46 -5.39 3.57 8.34
CA ASP A 46 -6.10 4.77 7.83
C ASP A 46 -5.26 6.05 8.00
N ASP A 47 -4.56 6.20 9.13
CA ASP A 47 -3.66 7.33 9.37
C ASP A 47 -2.43 7.30 8.43
N ASP A 48 -1.94 6.11 8.06
CA ASP A 48 -0.85 5.97 7.10
C ASP A 48 -1.29 6.41 5.70
N TYR A 49 -2.53 6.11 5.28
CA TYR A 49 -3.07 6.57 4.00
C TYR A 49 -3.12 8.10 3.93
N VAL A 50 -3.61 8.75 5.00
CA VAL A 50 -3.60 10.21 5.11
C VAL A 50 -2.17 10.75 5.03
N ALA A 51 -1.24 10.15 5.76
CA ALA A 51 0.16 10.58 5.75
C ALA A 51 0.83 10.40 4.37
N ILE A 52 0.47 9.36 3.61
CA ILE A 52 0.91 9.18 2.22
C ILE A 52 0.33 10.30 1.36
N GLU A 53 -0.99 10.50 1.38
CA GLU A 53 -1.66 11.52 0.55
C GLU A 53 -1.07 12.91 0.79
N GLU A 54 -0.93 13.31 2.05
CA GLU A 54 -0.41 14.62 2.43
C GLU A 54 1.04 14.82 1.93
N LYS A 55 1.94 13.87 2.19
CA LYS A 55 3.36 14.00 1.83
C LYS A 55 3.59 13.91 0.32
N VAL A 56 2.89 13.01 -0.37
CA VAL A 56 3.01 12.85 -1.82
C VAL A 56 2.44 14.09 -2.53
N SER A 57 1.29 14.59 -2.08
CA SER A 57 0.69 15.82 -2.63
C SER A 57 1.55 17.05 -2.37
N GLU A 58 2.17 17.15 -1.18
CA GLU A 58 3.11 18.23 -0.86
C GLU A 58 4.35 18.19 -1.76
N TYR A 59 4.93 17.00 -1.98
CA TYR A 59 6.07 16.84 -2.87
C TYR A 59 5.72 17.19 -4.31
N LEU A 60 4.59 16.68 -4.82
CA LEU A 60 4.08 16.97 -6.16
C LEU A 60 3.97 18.48 -6.40
N GLN A 61 3.34 19.21 -5.48
CA GLN A 61 3.17 20.66 -5.57
C GLN A 61 4.50 21.43 -5.55
N LYS A 62 5.50 20.94 -4.80
CA LYS A 62 6.79 21.63 -4.64
C LYS A 62 7.80 21.31 -5.73
N LYS A 63 7.75 20.10 -6.29
CA LYS A 63 8.83 19.54 -7.12
C LYS A 63 8.37 18.74 -8.33
N GLY A 64 7.08 18.41 -8.44
CA GLY A 64 6.58 17.50 -9.47
C GLY A 64 6.29 18.15 -10.83
N PHE A 65 6.53 19.45 -10.99
CA PHE A 65 6.26 20.17 -12.23
C PHE A 65 7.52 20.82 -12.80
N ASN A 66 7.64 20.79 -14.12
CA ASN A 66 8.62 21.60 -14.85
C ASN A 66 8.17 23.07 -14.90
N GLU A 67 9.01 23.96 -15.43
CA GLU A 67 8.70 25.39 -15.57
C GLU A 67 7.45 25.67 -16.42
N ASP A 68 7.11 24.77 -17.35
CA ASP A 68 5.93 24.86 -18.20
C ASP A 68 4.66 24.27 -17.56
N TYR A 69 4.72 23.92 -16.26
CA TYR A 69 3.66 23.27 -15.50
C TYR A 69 3.27 21.86 -16.00
N SER A 70 4.06 21.26 -16.90
CA SER A 70 3.90 19.83 -17.20
C SER A 70 4.47 18.97 -16.05
N PRO A 71 3.87 17.81 -15.73
CA PRO A 71 4.41 16.91 -14.73
C PRO A 71 5.75 16.33 -15.20
N ASN A 72 6.77 16.41 -14.34
CA ASN A 72 8.07 15.79 -14.58
C ASN A 72 8.05 14.31 -14.16
N GLU A 73 9.22 13.64 -14.14
CA GLU A 73 9.29 12.21 -13.79
C GLU A 73 8.82 11.96 -12.35
N ASP A 74 9.27 12.77 -11.39
CA ASP A 74 8.80 12.71 -10.00
C ASP A 74 7.30 13.01 -9.91
N GLY A 75 6.80 13.99 -10.68
CA GLY A 75 5.39 14.36 -10.71
C GLY A 75 4.50 13.20 -11.17
N LYS A 76 4.90 12.51 -12.24
CA LYS A 76 4.21 11.31 -12.72
C LYS A 76 4.25 10.17 -11.70
N MET A 77 5.36 10.03 -10.96
CA MET A 77 5.45 9.06 -9.88
C MET A 77 4.47 9.40 -8.75
N CYS A 78 4.43 10.66 -8.31
CA CYS A 78 3.47 11.14 -7.33
C CYS A 78 2.01 10.92 -7.78
N GLU A 79 1.66 11.32 -9.01
CA GLU A 79 0.33 11.10 -9.58
C GLU A 79 -0.04 9.61 -9.56
N SER A 80 0.88 8.72 -9.95
CA SER A 80 0.65 7.27 -9.93
C SER A 80 0.41 6.69 -8.54
N ILE A 81 0.95 7.32 -7.49
CA ILE A 81 0.74 6.91 -6.10
C ILE A 81 -0.61 7.42 -5.61
N LEU A 82 -0.94 8.67 -5.91
CA LEU A 82 -2.22 9.29 -5.53
C LEU A 82 -3.42 8.60 -6.20
N ASP A 83 -3.27 8.13 -7.44
CA ASP A 83 -4.30 7.36 -8.15
C ASP A 83 -4.66 6.02 -7.48
N MET A 84 -3.83 5.51 -6.57
CA MET A 84 -4.05 4.25 -5.84
C MET A 84 -4.83 4.44 -4.53
N LEU A 85 -5.00 5.68 -4.07
CA LEU A 85 -5.68 6.05 -2.83
C LEU A 85 -7.19 6.26 -3.08
#